data_AF-A0A133L1Z7-F1
#
_entry.id   AF-A0A133L1Z7-F1
#
_cell.length_a   1.000
_cell.length_b   1.000
_cell.length_c   1.000
_cell.angle_alpha   90.00
_cell.angle_beta   90.00
_cell.angle_gamma   90.00
#
_symmetry.space_group_name_H-M   'P 1'
#
loop_
_entity.id
_entity.type
_entity.pdbx_description
1 polymer ?
#
loop_
_entity_poly.entity_id
_entity_poly.type
_entity_poly.pdbx_seq_one_letter_code
_entity_poly.pdbx_strand_id
1 'polypeptide(L)'
;MFTPEAKTGFISENLIMAVGALVGEPYSMLHEGHNIVNNLIPSIKEKKEYTGLGSEVELDFHIENAALKFMGNMNFSPCGLILMGVRHDPKRPLTRVSDAREALALLSQNDIDQLSLPLYHIKVPYRWRSSIPGELQETELVPLIQGNIGLPEVAVAFYPDMVRPINDTAANALNNFHNAIRKVSFGINVSPGRLVYIDNRFTLHSRDSSKPSFDE
;
A
#
# COMPACT_ATOMS: atom_id res chain seq x y z
N MET A 1 14.01 -27.32 -0.06
CA MET A 1 13.52 -28.42 0.80
C MET A 1 12.17 -27.95 1.31
N PHE A 2 11.09 -28.61 0.90
CA PHE A 2 9.71 -28.25 1.26
C PHE A 2 9.50 -28.59 2.74
N THR A 3 9.10 -27.62 3.57
CA THR A 3 8.68 -27.85 4.96
C THR A 3 7.21 -27.44 5.10
N PRO A 4 6.28 -28.39 5.08
CA PRO A 4 4.84 -28.12 5.21
C PRO A 4 4.45 -27.48 6.56
N GLU A 5 5.39 -27.36 7.50
CA GLU A 5 5.16 -26.88 8.88
C GLU A 5 5.41 -25.38 9.11
N ALA A 6 5.47 -24.53 8.08
CA ALA A 6 5.80 -23.11 8.31
C ALA A 6 4.79 -22.36 9.21
N LYS A 7 3.55 -22.88 9.35
CA LYS A 7 2.49 -22.27 10.18
C LYS A 7 1.65 -23.35 10.87
N THR A 8 2.14 -23.87 11.99
CA THR A 8 1.47 -24.93 12.79
C THR A 8 0.66 -24.40 13.99
N GLY A 9 0.57 -23.09 14.16
CA GLY A 9 -0.16 -22.45 15.26
C GLY A 9 -0.24 -20.92 15.12
N PHE A 10 -0.49 -20.23 16.23
CA PHE A 10 -0.78 -18.79 16.27
C PHE A 10 0.42 -17.92 16.68
N ILE A 11 1.65 -18.44 16.65
CA ILE A 11 2.84 -17.69 17.10
C ILE A 11 3.01 -16.40 16.28
N SER A 12 2.86 -16.48 14.96
CA SER A 12 2.95 -15.31 14.08
C SER A 12 1.90 -14.25 14.40
N GLU A 13 0.65 -14.67 14.60
CA GLU A 13 -0.48 -13.82 14.93
C GLU A 13 -0.30 -13.18 16.31
N ASN A 14 0.12 -13.95 17.30
CA ASN A 14 0.35 -13.42 18.65
C ASN A 14 1.49 -12.38 18.65
N LEU A 15 2.57 -12.64 17.92
CA LEU A 15 3.70 -11.71 17.81
C LEU A 15 3.32 -10.43 17.07
N ILE A 16 2.61 -10.53 15.94
CA ILE A 16 2.22 -9.35 15.17
C ILE A 16 1.23 -8.49 15.95
N MET A 17 0.31 -9.10 16.69
CA MET A 17 -0.64 -8.39 17.56
C MET A 17 0.07 -7.74 18.75
N ALA A 18 1.01 -8.44 19.39
CA ALA A 18 1.78 -7.90 20.50
C ALA A 18 2.61 -6.68 20.07
N VAL A 19 3.28 -6.75 18.92
CA VAL A 19 4.03 -5.61 18.37
C VAL A 19 3.08 -4.49 17.92
N GLY A 20 1.96 -4.82 17.29
CA GLY A 20 0.94 -3.86 16.89
C GLY A 20 0.41 -3.04 18.06
N ALA A 21 0.13 -3.69 19.19
CA ALA A 21 -0.32 -3.03 20.42
C ALA A 21 0.72 -2.09 21.05
N LEU A 22 2.01 -2.19 20.70
CA LEU A 22 3.04 -1.25 21.15
C LEU A 22 3.09 0.05 20.33
N VAL A 23 2.57 0.03 19.10
CA VAL A 23 2.63 1.17 18.17
C VAL A 23 1.27 1.79 17.88
N GLY A 24 0.18 1.14 18.26
CA GLY A 24 -1.19 1.63 18.09
C GLY A 24 -2.22 0.55 18.40
N GLU A 25 -3.39 0.66 17.77
CA GLU A 25 -4.49 -0.31 17.92
C GLU A 25 -4.65 -1.13 16.63
N PRO A 26 -4.43 -2.46 16.67
CA PRO A 26 -4.67 -3.32 15.51
C PRO A 26 -6.15 -3.36 15.15
N TYR A 27 -6.46 -3.15 13.87
CA TYR A 27 -7.82 -3.24 13.36
C TYR A 27 -7.84 -3.85 11.95
N SER A 28 -9.02 -4.29 11.51
CA SER A 28 -9.26 -4.76 10.15
C SER A 28 -10.34 -3.95 9.47
N MET A 29 -10.28 -3.89 8.14
CA MET A 29 -11.35 -3.35 7.31
C MET A 29 -12.14 -4.49 6.69
N LEU A 30 -13.46 -4.48 6.86
CA LEU A 30 -14.35 -5.57 6.44
C LEU A 30 -14.16 -5.95 4.96
N HIS A 31 -13.90 -4.97 4.09
CA HIS A 31 -13.73 -5.17 2.65
C HIS A 31 -12.33 -5.66 2.25
N GLU A 32 -11.34 -5.66 3.16
CA GLU A 32 -9.97 -6.16 2.93
C GLU A 32 -9.75 -7.57 3.52
N GLY A 33 -10.47 -7.91 4.58
CA GLY A 33 -10.38 -9.20 5.23
C GLY A 33 -11.24 -9.29 6.48
N HIS A 34 -11.61 -10.52 6.85
CA HIS A 34 -12.44 -10.78 8.04
C HIS A 34 -11.61 -10.93 9.32
N ASN A 35 -10.28 -10.99 9.20
CA ASN A 35 -9.37 -11.17 10.33
C ASN A 35 -8.56 -9.90 10.57
N ILE A 36 -8.14 -9.67 11.81
CA ILE A 36 -7.17 -8.62 12.16
C ILE A 36 -5.80 -8.96 11.55
N VAL A 37 -5.40 -10.24 11.64
CA VAL A 37 -4.19 -10.74 10.99
C VAL A 37 -4.57 -11.51 9.73
N ASN A 38 -4.21 -10.96 8.58
CA ASN A 38 -4.54 -11.55 7.27
C ASN A 38 -3.34 -12.30 6.68
N ASN A 39 -3.61 -13.43 6.04
CA ASN A 39 -2.60 -14.18 5.31
C ASN A 39 -2.38 -13.57 3.93
N LEU A 40 -1.18 -13.10 3.65
CA LEU A 40 -0.76 -12.65 2.32
C LEU A 40 -0.11 -13.82 1.57
N ILE A 41 -0.94 -14.69 1.01
CA ILE A 41 -0.51 -15.89 0.26
C ILE A 41 -0.99 -15.75 -1.18
N PRO A 42 -0.11 -15.92 -2.19
CA PRO A 42 -0.53 -15.88 -3.58
C PRO A 42 -1.66 -16.89 -3.85
N SER A 43 -2.76 -16.41 -4.40
CA SER A 43 -3.95 -17.21 -4.66
C SER A 43 -4.07 -17.51 -6.14
N ILE A 44 -4.38 -18.78 -6.48
CA ILE A 44 -4.58 -19.19 -7.88
C ILE A 44 -5.75 -18.43 -8.52
N LYS A 45 -6.77 -18.09 -7.73
CA LYS A 45 -7.97 -17.40 -8.20
C LYS A 45 -7.75 -15.92 -8.46
N GLU A 46 -6.80 -15.31 -7.75
CA GLU A 46 -6.61 -13.86 -7.72
C GLU A 46 -5.30 -13.41 -8.39
N LYS A 47 -4.61 -14.31 -9.11
CA LYS A 47 -3.27 -14.08 -9.68
C LYS A 47 -3.13 -12.75 -10.43
N LYS A 48 -4.18 -12.29 -11.11
CA LYS A 48 -4.19 -11.08 -11.95
C LYS A 48 -4.79 -9.84 -11.27
N GLU A 49 -5.17 -9.94 -10.00
CA GLU A 49 -5.80 -8.86 -9.26
C GLU A 49 -4.76 -7.94 -8.61
N TYR A 50 -5.04 -6.63 -8.57
CA TYR A 50 -4.22 -5.63 -7.87
C TYR A 50 -4.44 -5.68 -6.34
N THR A 51 -4.09 -6.82 -5.73
CA THR A 51 -4.27 -7.05 -4.28
C THR A 51 -3.08 -7.75 -3.65
N GLY A 52 -3.05 -7.79 -2.33
CA GLY A 52 -2.08 -8.58 -1.56
C GLY A 52 -2.04 -10.07 -1.94
N LEU A 53 -3.12 -10.61 -2.51
CA LEU A 53 -3.24 -12.02 -2.92
C LEU A 53 -2.90 -12.25 -4.41
N GLY A 54 -2.81 -11.19 -5.21
CA GLY A 54 -2.35 -11.26 -6.60
C GLY A 54 -0.89 -11.69 -6.71
N SER A 55 -0.42 -12.03 -7.90
CA SER A 55 0.99 -12.40 -8.10
C SER A 55 1.55 -12.05 -9.47
N GLU A 56 0.74 -12.16 -10.52
CA GLU A 56 1.15 -11.96 -11.91
C GLU A 56 1.16 -10.49 -12.34
N VAL A 57 0.60 -9.60 -11.53
CA VAL A 57 0.58 -8.16 -11.76
C VAL A 57 1.34 -7.46 -10.64
N GLU A 58 2.19 -6.49 -11.01
CA GLU A 58 2.86 -5.62 -10.04
C GLU A 58 1.79 -4.83 -9.29
N LEU A 59 1.77 -4.98 -7.97
CA LEU A 59 1.02 -4.06 -7.12
C LEU A 59 1.91 -2.85 -6.93
N ASP A 60 1.76 -1.87 -7.81
CA ASP A 60 2.59 -0.66 -7.86
C ASP A 60 2.51 0.12 -6.54
N PHE A 61 3.41 1.09 -6.35
CA PHE A 61 3.53 1.84 -5.12
C PHE A 61 2.22 2.51 -4.70
N HIS A 62 1.88 2.37 -3.43
CA HIS A 62 0.68 2.98 -2.87
C HIS A 62 0.82 3.22 -1.36
N ILE A 63 0.00 4.16 -0.88
CA ILE A 63 -0.44 4.26 0.49
C ILE A 63 -1.66 3.37 0.65
N GLU A 64 -1.65 2.51 1.66
CA GLU A 64 -2.76 1.59 1.94
C GLU A 64 -4.04 2.38 2.19
N ASN A 65 -5.10 2.05 1.45
CA ASN A 65 -6.41 2.70 1.57
C ASN A 65 -6.34 4.24 1.52
N ALA A 66 -5.53 4.80 0.60
CA ALA A 66 -5.30 6.23 0.46
C ALA A 66 -6.57 7.10 0.44
N ALA A 67 -7.63 6.66 -0.24
CA ALA A 67 -8.91 7.39 -0.31
C ALA A 67 -9.55 7.60 1.07
N LEU A 68 -9.37 6.65 2.00
CA LEU A 68 -9.93 6.73 3.36
C LEU A 68 -9.31 7.83 4.23
N LYS A 69 -8.25 8.50 3.77
CA LYS A 69 -7.76 9.73 4.41
C LYS A 69 -8.74 10.90 4.26
N PHE A 70 -9.59 10.86 3.23
CA PHE A 70 -10.51 11.95 2.87
C PHE A 70 -11.98 11.54 2.83
N MET A 71 -12.29 10.26 2.98
CA MET A 71 -13.68 9.78 2.96
C MET A 71 -14.25 9.72 4.37
N GLY A 72 -15.39 10.39 4.57
CA GLY A 72 -16.06 10.47 5.86
C GLY A 72 -15.62 11.68 6.69
N ASN A 73 -15.80 11.60 8.00
CA ASN A 73 -15.50 12.67 8.95
C ASN A 73 -14.16 12.47 9.69
N MET A 74 -13.45 11.38 9.43
CA MET A 74 -12.19 11.02 10.08
C MET A 74 -11.26 10.32 9.07
N ASN A 75 -9.96 10.33 9.34
CA ASN A 75 -9.00 9.53 8.59
C ASN A 75 -9.08 8.07 9.06
N PHE A 76 -9.57 7.19 8.19
CA PHE A 76 -9.67 5.74 8.46
C PHE A 76 -8.57 4.92 7.77
N SER A 77 -7.68 5.55 7.00
CA SER A 77 -6.50 4.87 6.45
C SER A 77 -5.57 4.42 7.59
N PRO A 78 -4.93 3.24 7.50
CA PRO A 78 -4.07 2.76 8.57
C PRO A 78 -2.88 3.70 8.75
N CYS A 79 -2.50 3.95 10.00
CA CYS A 79 -1.29 4.73 10.31
C CYS A 79 -0.02 3.96 9.97
N GLY A 80 -0.08 2.62 9.97
CA GLY A 80 1.02 1.78 9.53
C GLY A 80 0.59 0.35 9.28
N LEU A 81 1.46 -0.39 8.59
CA LEU A 81 1.29 -1.80 8.30
C LEU A 81 2.39 -2.59 9.00
N ILE A 82 2.05 -3.80 9.44
CA ILE A 82 3.03 -4.77 9.93
C ILE A 82 2.99 -5.99 9.02
N LEU A 83 4.15 -6.35 8.47
CA LEU A 83 4.35 -7.55 7.67
C LEU A 83 5.28 -8.49 8.44
N MET A 84 4.89 -9.76 8.58
CA MET A 84 5.71 -10.79 9.21
C MET A 84 6.02 -11.90 8.22
N GLY A 85 7.31 -12.18 8.05
CA GLY A 85 7.75 -13.32 7.26
C GLY A 85 7.48 -14.62 8.02
N VAL A 86 6.67 -15.50 7.42
CA VAL A 86 6.37 -16.85 7.93
C VAL A 86 7.01 -17.91 7.04
N ARG A 87 6.87 -17.75 5.72
CA ARG A 87 7.46 -18.62 4.70
C ARG A 87 8.00 -17.75 3.57
N HIS A 88 9.08 -18.18 2.93
CA HIS A 88 9.57 -17.56 1.70
C HIS A 88 9.11 -18.34 0.46
N ASP A 89 8.87 -17.63 -0.63
CA ASP A 89 8.84 -18.23 -1.97
C ASP A 89 10.28 -18.45 -2.47
N PRO A 90 10.59 -19.55 -3.18
CA PRO A 90 11.92 -19.79 -3.75
C PRO A 90 12.45 -18.65 -4.65
N LYS A 91 11.56 -17.93 -5.34
CA LYS A 91 11.89 -16.80 -6.23
C LYS A 91 12.03 -15.46 -5.50
N ARG A 92 11.70 -15.41 -4.21
CA ARG A 92 11.94 -14.27 -3.30
C ARG A 92 11.50 -12.90 -3.86
N PRO A 93 10.20 -12.68 -4.13
CA PRO A 93 9.72 -11.34 -4.43
C PRO A 93 10.06 -10.41 -3.27
N LEU A 94 10.59 -9.23 -3.59
CA LEU A 94 10.89 -8.22 -2.60
C LEU A 94 9.63 -7.38 -2.35
N THR A 95 9.38 -7.06 -1.08
CA THR A 95 8.51 -5.94 -0.73
C THR A 95 9.30 -4.68 -1.02
N ARG A 96 8.84 -3.84 -1.94
CA ARG A 96 9.48 -2.54 -2.17
C ARG A 96 8.88 -1.52 -1.23
N VAL A 97 9.73 -0.64 -0.72
CA VAL A 97 9.32 0.52 0.06
C VAL A 97 9.99 1.77 -0.49
N SER A 98 9.33 2.91 -0.35
CA SER A 98 9.80 4.20 -0.82
C SER A 98 9.37 5.29 0.16
N ASP A 99 10.33 6.06 0.66
CA ASP A 99 10.06 7.19 1.54
C ASP A 99 9.66 8.40 0.69
N ALA A 100 8.42 8.88 0.85
CA ALA A 100 7.96 10.02 0.09
C ALA A 100 8.77 11.29 0.34
N ARG A 101 9.42 11.44 1.50
CA ARG A 101 10.27 12.62 1.79
C ARG A 101 11.48 12.66 0.87
N GLU A 102 12.10 11.51 0.62
CA GLU A 102 13.21 11.39 -0.32
C GLU A 102 12.75 11.65 -1.76
N ALA A 103 11.57 11.14 -2.14
CA ALA A 103 11.01 11.38 -3.47
C ALA A 103 10.63 12.86 -3.68
N LEU A 104 9.98 13.50 -2.71
CA LEU A 104 9.61 14.91 -2.76
C LEU A 104 10.83 15.83 -2.87
N ALA A 105 11.96 15.47 -2.25
CA ALA A 105 13.21 16.21 -2.36
C ALA A 105 13.80 16.20 -3.78
N LEU A 106 13.35 15.30 -4.67
CA LEU A 106 13.75 15.24 -6.08
C LEU A 106 12.83 16.05 -7.00
N LEU A 107 11.68 16.52 -6.52
CA LEU A 107 10.68 17.20 -7.32
C LEU A 107 10.98 18.70 -7.44
N SER A 108 10.45 19.30 -8.51
CA SER A 108 10.40 20.75 -8.62
C SER A 108 9.38 21.33 -7.62
N GLN A 109 9.57 22.59 -7.22
CA GLN A 109 8.58 23.25 -6.36
C GLN A 109 7.20 23.30 -7.03
N ASN A 110 7.14 23.49 -8.34
CA ASN A 110 5.88 23.46 -9.08
C ASN A 110 5.17 22.10 -8.96
N ASP A 111 5.89 20.98 -9.09
CA ASP A 111 5.28 19.66 -8.89
C ASP A 111 4.75 19.49 -7.47
N ILE A 112 5.52 19.92 -6.46
CA ILE A 112 5.09 19.88 -5.05
C ILE A 112 3.83 20.71 -4.85
N ASP A 113 3.76 21.91 -5.42
CA ASP A 113 2.59 22.78 -5.33
C ASP A 113 1.37 22.12 -5.97
N GLN A 114 1.51 21.52 -7.16
CA GLN A 114 0.43 20.79 -7.82
C GLN A 114 -0.04 19.59 -7.00
N LEU A 115 0.86 18.83 -6.40
CA LEU A 115 0.52 17.68 -5.53
C LEU A 115 -0.15 18.10 -4.22
N SER A 116 0.08 19.34 -3.78
CA SER A 116 -0.45 19.92 -2.54
C SER A 116 -1.80 20.63 -2.72
N LEU A 117 -2.26 20.82 -3.95
CA LEU A 117 -3.55 21.41 -4.28
C LEU A 117 -4.64 20.34 -4.47
N PRO A 118 -5.92 20.66 -4.20
CA PRO A 118 -7.04 19.75 -4.43
C PRO A 118 -7.33 19.58 -5.93
N LEU A 119 -6.51 18.79 -6.60
CA LEU A 119 -6.52 18.58 -8.05
C LEU A 119 -6.73 17.11 -8.45
N TYR A 120 -7.01 16.23 -7.49
CA TYR A 120 -7.06 14.79 -7.72
C TYR A 120 -8.29 14.17 -7.08
N HIS A 121 -8.88 13.20 -7.77
CA HIS A 121 -9.77 12.22 -7.14
C HIS A 121 -8.98 10.96 -6.84
N ILE A 122 -9.18 10.37 -5.67
CA ILE A 122 -8.62 9.08 -5.29
C ILE A 122 -9.77 8.08 -5.21
N LYS A 123 -9.69 7.01 -5.99
CA LYS A 123 -10.67 5.92 -5.94
C LYS A 123 -10.38 4.97 -4.80
N VAL A 124 -11.41 4.33 -4.26
CA VAL A 124 -11.24 3.19 -3.35
C VAL A 124 -10.62 1.99 -4.11
N PRO A 125 -10.02 1.01 -3.40
CA PRO A 125 -9.54 -0.22 -4.02
C PRO A 125 -10.61 -0.93 -4.85
N TYR A 126 -10.21 -1.56 -5.96
CA TYR A 126 -11.13 -2.24 -6.89
C TYR A 126 -12.13 -3.18 -6.23
N ARG A 127 -11.68 -3.92 -5.20
CA ARG A 127 -12.52 -4.89 -4.47
C ARG A 127 -13.69 -4.26 -3.75
N TRP A 128 -13.60 -3.00 -3.38
CA TRP A 128 -14.64 -2.30 -2.63
C TRP A 128 -15.72 -1.80 -3.57
N ARG A 129 -15.35 -1.50 -4.83
CA ARG A 129 -16.22 -0.86 -5.83
C ARG A 129 -17.45 -1.70 -6.20
N SER A 130 -17.39 -3.02 -6.08
CA SER A 130 -18.56 -3.89 -6.31
C SER A 130 -19.58 -3.81 -5.16
N SER A 131 -19.15 -3.36 -3.98
CA SER A 131 -19.93 -3.39 -2.74
C SER A 131 -20.38 -2.01 -2.28
N ILE A 132 -19.95 -0.94 -2.96
CA ILE A 132 -20.31 0.44 -2.64
C ILE A 132 -20.90 1.18 -3.85
N PRO A 133 -21.90 2.06 -3.64
CA PRO A 133 -22.48 2.89 -4.70
C PRO A 133 -21.41 3.71 -5.44
N GLY A 134 -21.61 3.93 -6.75
CA GLY A 134 -20.64 4.59 -7.63
C GLY A 134 -20.16 5.96 -7.14
N GLU A 135 -21.05 6.77 -6.58
CA GLU A 135 -20.75 8.10 -6.02
C GLU A 135 -19.84 8.05 -4.79
N LEU A 136 -19.73 6.89 -4.13
CA LEU A 136 -18.86 6.66 -2.98
C LEU A 136 -17.57 5.91 -3.37
N GLN A 137 -17.29 5.74 -4.67
CA GLN A 137 -16.10 5.04 -5.13
C GLN A 137 -14.87 5.93 -5.29
N GLU A 138 -15.03 7.24 -5.20
CA GLU A 138 -13.92 8.19 -5.25
C GLU A 138 -14.13 9.36 -4.28
N THR A 139 -13.03 9.99 -3.89
CA THR A 139 -13.06 11.22 -3.10
C THR A 139 -13.60 12.38 -3.92
N GLU A 140 -13.98 13.47 -3.25
CA GLU A 140 -13.93 14.81 -3.87
C GLU A 140 -12.50 15.18 -4.31
N LEU A 141 -12.32 16.35 -4.90
CA LEU A 141 -10.99 16.87 -5.22
C LEU A 141 -10.17 17.08 -3.94
N VAL A 142 -9.05 16.37 -3.85
CA VAL A 142 -8.16 16.34 -2.68
C VAL A 142 -6.70 16.52 -3.10
N PRO A 143 -5.85 17.06 -2.21
CA PRO A 143 -4.41 17.04 -2.42
C PRO A 143 -3.85 15.63 -2.19
N LEU A 144 -2.74 15.30 -2.85
CA LEU A 144 -2.03 14.03 -2.61
C LEU A 144 -0.98 14.18 -1.51
N ILE A 145 -0.50 15.40 -1.27
CA ILE A 145 0.50 15.74 -0.26
C ILE A 145 -0.07 16.83 0.65
N GLN A 146 0.00 16.63 1.96
CA GLN A 146 -0.44 17.59 2.96
C GLN A 146 0.62 17.79 4.03
N GLY A 147 0.58 18.96 4.68
CA GLY A 147 1.51 19.30 5.76
C GLY A 147 2.89 19.71 5.25
N ASN A 148 3.89 19.57 6.13
CA ASN A 148 5.27 19.94 5.83
C ASN A 148 5.95 18.82 5.03
N ILE A 149 6.67 19.13 3.95
CA ILE A 149 7.35 18.14 3.11
C ILE A 149 8.41 17.28 3.85
N GLY A 150 8.92 17.75 5.00
CA GLY A 150 9.80 16.96 5.88
C GLY A 150 9.05 15.96 6.77
N LEU A 151 7.74 16.14 6.94
CA LEU A 151 6.82 15.26 7.67
C LEU A 151 5.44 15.23 6.97
N PRO A 152 5.37 14.75 5.72
CA PRO A 152 4.16 14.87 4.92
C PRO A 152 3.13 13.81 5.32
N GLU A 153 1.87 14.15 5.10
CA GLU A 153 0.78 13.18 4.93
C GLU A 153 0.61 12.95 3.43
N VAL A 154 0.75 11.70 3.00
CA VAL A 154 0.66 11.28 1.59
C VAL A 154 -0.59 10.43 1.39
N ALA A 155 -1.28 10.64 0.27
CA ALA A 155 -2.48 9.90 -0.11
C ALA A 155 -2.45 9.61 -1.62
N VAL A 156 -1.85 8.49 -2.03
CA VAL A 156 -1.75 8.14 -3.46
C VAL A 156 -1.68 6.62 -3.64
N ALA A 157 -2.18 6.13 -4.77
CA ALA A 157 -1.97 4.77 -5.24
C ALA A 157 -1.71 4.80 -6.76
N PHE A 158 -0.59 4.23 -7.20
CA PHE A 158 -0.10 4.37 -8.58
C PHE A 158 -0.55 3.25 -9.54
N TYR A 159 -1.26 2.22 -9.06
CA TYR A 159 -1.83 1.23 -9.96
C TYR A 159 -2.99 1.84 -10.78
N PRO A 160 -3.34 1.25 -11.95
CA PRO A 160 -4.26 1.87 -12.90
C PRO A 160 -5.61 2.27 -12.28
N ASP A 161 -6.20 3.35 -12.79
CA ASP A 161 -7.54 3.84 -12.39
C ASP A 161 -7.72 4.06 -10.88
N MET A 162 -6.66 4.44 -10.16
CA MET A 162 -6.73 4.80 -8.74
C MET A 162 -6.72 6.29 -8.47
N VAL A 163 -5.98 7.08 -9.26
CA VAL A 163 -5.89 8.52 -9.08
C VAL A 163 -6.21 9.19 -10.40
N ARG A 164 -7.17 10.13 -10.36
CA ARG A 164 -7.58 10.90 -11.53
C ARG A 164 -7.24 12.38 -11.31
N PRO A 165 -6.19 12.90 -11.97
CA PRO A 165 -5.91 14.34 -11.96
C PRO A 165 -6.99 15.10 -12.75
N ILE A 166 -7.22 16.37 -12.39
CA ILE A 166 -8.22 17.22 -13.05
C ILE A 166 -7.70 17.87 -14.35
N ASN A 167 -6.38 17.96 -14.53
CA ASN A 167 -5.75 18.59 -15.70
C ASN A 167 -4.35 18.02 -15.97
N ASP A 168 -3.76 18.41 -17.09
CA ASP A 168 -2.45 17.92 -17.56
C ASP A 168 -1.29 18.31 -16.63
N THR A 169 -1.35 19.48 -15.99
CA THR A 169 -0.30 19.93 -15.07
C THR A 169 -0.27 19.05 -13.81
N ALA A 170 -1.44 18.74 -13.25
CA ALA A 170 -1.59 17.79 -12.15
C ALA A 170 -1.18 16.37 -12.58
N ALA A 171 -1.52 15.95 -13.80
CA ALA A 171 -1.10 14.66 -14.33
C ALA A 171 0.43 14.55 -14.45
N ASN A 172 1.10 15.60 -14.92
CA ASN A 172 2.55 15.65 -15.01
C ASN A 172 3.22 15.60 -13.63
N ALA A 173 2.69 16.33 -12.64
CA ALA A 173 3.19 16.30 -11.28
C ALA A 173 3.03 14.90 -10.64
N LEU A 174 1.89 14.24 -10.85
CA LEU A 174 1.65 12.87 -10.42
C LEU A 174 2.65 11.89 -11.04
N ASN A 175 2.91 12.01 -12.34
CA ASN A 175 3.89 11.17 -13.05
C ASN A 175 5.32 11.41 -12.57
N ASN A 176 5.70 12.66 -12.34
CA ASN A 176 7.00 13.02 -11.78
C ASN A 176 7.18 12.44 -10.38
N PHE A 177 6.14 12.52 -9.54
CA PHE A 177 6.14 11.91 -8.22
C PHE A 177 6.26 10.40 -8.27
N HIS A 178 5.53 9.71 -9.16
CA HIS A 178 5.67 8.27 -9.37
C HIS A 178 7.10 7.87 -9.73
N ASN A 179 7.71 8.59 -10.67
CA ASN A 179 9.08 8.36 -11.09
C ASN A 179 10.08 8.57 -9.94
N ALA A 180 9.88 9.62 -9.12
CA ALA A 180 10.71 9.88 -7.95
C ALA A 180 10.57 8.77 -6.90
N ILE A 181 9.34 8.32 -6.62
CA ILE A 181 9.05 7.20 -5.72
C ILE A 181 9.77 5.93 -6.16
N ARG A 182 9.67 5.57 -7.45
CA ARG A 182 10.37 4.39 -7.99
C ARG A 182 11.89 4.53 -7.87
N LYS A 183 12.43 5.73 -8.14
CA LYS A 183 13.86 6.02 -8.10
C LYS A 183 14.48 5.88 -6.71
N VAL A 184 13.78 6.28 -5.64
CA VAL A 184 14.28 6.19 -4.26
C VAL A 184 13.90 4.89 -3.57
N SER A 185 13.14 4.02 -4.24
CA SER A 185 12.68 2.77 -3.64
C SER A 185 13.81 1.75 -3.43
N PHE A 186 13.66 0.92 -2.40
CA PHE A 186 14.51 -0.23 -2.16
C PHE A 186 13.69 -1.46 -1.78
N GLY A 187 14.29 -2.64 -1.96
CA GLY A 187 13.64 -3.92 -1.68
C GLY A 187 13.98 -4.48 -0.31
N ILE A 188 12.95 -4.98 0.38
CA ILE A 188 13.04 -5.69 1.64
C ILE A 188 12.67 -7.15 1.40
N ASN A 189 13.59 -8.06 1.74
CA ASN A 189 13.27 -9.48 1.84
C ASN A 189 12.63 -9.76 3.20
N VAL A 190 11.31 -10.01 3.21
CA VAL A 190 10.52 -10.36 4.40
C VAL A 190 10.64 -11.87 4.68
N SER A 191 11.84 -12.28 5.12
CA SER A 191 12.15 -13.68 5.42
C SER A 191 11.49 -14.19 6.71
N PRO A 192 11.35 -15.51 6.91
CA PRO A 192 10.88 -16.09 8.17
C PRO A 192 11.53 -15.45 9.41
N GLY A 193 10.71 -14.99 10.36
CA GLY A 193 11.16 -14.33 11.59
C GLY A 193 11.48 -12.84 11.45
N ARG A 194 11.45 -12.27 10.24
CA ARG A 194 11.58 -10.83 10.04
C ARG A 194 10.21 -10.16 10.12
N LEU A 195 10.12 -9.12 10.95
CA LEU A 195 8.98 -8.23 11.02
C LEU A 195 9.35 -6.88 10.39
N VAL A 196 8.45 -6.33 9.60
CA VAL A 196 8.61 -5.03 8.93
C VAL A 196 7.41 -4.16 9.32
N TYR A 197 7.68 -3.01 9.92
CA TYR A 197 6.69 -1.95 10.12
C TYR A 197 6.87 -0.90 9.04
N ILE A 198 5.77 -0.52 8.39
CA ILE A 198 5.72 0.49 7.34
C ILE A 198 4.84 1.62 7.85
N ASP A 199 5.39 2.83 7.95
CA ASP A 199 4.63 4.02 8.30
C ASP A 199 3.82 4.48 7.08
N ASN A 200 2.53 4.18 7.09
CA ASN A 200 1.63 4.38 5.96
C ASN A 200 1.19 5.85 5.81
N ARG A 201 1.74 6.77 6.62
CA ARG A 201 1.51 8.20 6.42
C ARG A 201 2.33 8.76 5.25
N PHE A 202 3.53 8.24 5.03
CA PHE A 202 4.46 8.76 4.01
C PHE A 202 5.32 7.69 3.34
N THR A 203 5.30 6.44 3.79
CA THR A 203 6.04 5.36 3.14
C THR A 203 5.11 4.63 2.19
N LEU A 204 5.42 4.66 0.90
CA LEU A 204 4.70 3.87 -0.09
C LEU A 204 5.31 2.47 -0.15
N HIS A 205 4.47 1.46 -0.32
CA HIS A 205 4.92 0.08 -0.53
C HIS A 205 4.39 -0.47 -1.85
N SER A 206 5.14 -1.42 -2.38
CA SER A 206 4.78 -2.18 -3.58
C SER A 206 5.26 -3.62 -3.42
N ARG A 207 4.81 -4.48 -4.32
CA ARG A 207 5.34 -5.84 -4.41
C ARG A 207 5.69 -6.16 -5.85
N ASP A 208 6.92 -6.64 -6.04
CA ASP A 208 7.38 -7.16 -7.33
C ASP A 208 6.43 -8.27 -7.82
N SER A 209 6.18 -8.31 -9.13
CA SER A 209 5.47 -9.45 -9.72
C SER A 209 6.28 -10.74 -9.51
N SER A 210 5.59 -11.85 -9.31
CA SER A 210 6.22 -13.15 -9.11
C SER A 210 5.42 -14.27 -9.77
N LYS A 211 6.08 -15.41 -9.95
CA LYS A 211 5.44 -16.65 -10.42
C LYS A 211 5.48 -17.65 -9.26
N PRO A 212 4.48 -17.66 -8.38
CA PRO A 212 4.47 -18.53 -7.20
C PRO A 212 4.58 -19.99 -7.62
N SER A 213 5.24 -20.81 -6.80
CA SER A 213 5.36 -22.25 -7.06
C SER A 213 4.02 -22.98 -6.97
N PHE A 214 3.10 -22.51 -6.13
CA PHE A 214 1.84 -23.19 -5.80
C PHE A 214 2.08 -24.66 -5.39
N ASP A 215 3.23 -24.93 -4.78
CA ASP A 215 3.50 -26.20 -4.13
C ASP A 215 2.69 -26.26 -2.84
N GLU A 216 1.63 -27.06 -2.86
CA GLU A 216 0.80 -27.37 -1.68
C GLU A 216 1.57 -28.14 -0.62
#